data_AF-A0A221P5L0-F1
#
_entry.id   AF-A0A221P5L0-F1
#
_cell.length_a   1.000
_cell.length_b   1.000
_cell.length_c   1.000
_cell.angle_alpha   90.00
_cell.angle_beta   90.00
_cell.angle_gamma   90.00
#
_symmetry.space_group_name_H-M   'P 1'
#
loop_
_entity.id
_entity.type
_entity.pdbx_description
1 polymer ?
#
loop_
_entity_poly.entity_id
_entity_poly.type
_entity_poly.pdbx_seq_one_letter_code
_entity_poly.pdbx_strand_id
1 'polypeptide(L)' 'MPGAGDLLHARIDMIRDQAGEPRIVEVELIEPFLYLQYDDKAAERLAHAVNSLLTRPTTDRPL' A
#
# COMPACT_ATOMS: atom_id res chain seq x y z
N MET A 1 -7.09 -4.09 17.11
CA MET A 1 -6.40 -3.29 16.08
C MET A 1 -7.21 -3.43 14.80
N PRO A 2 -7.50 -2.36 14.03
CA PRO A 2 -8.07 -2.53 12.70
C PRO A 2 -7.28 -3.61 11.95
N GLY A 3 -8.02 -4.56 11.38
CA GLY A 3 -7.55 -5.89 11.05
C GLY A 3 -6.34 -5.91 10.11
N ALA A 4 -5.42 -6.82 10.39
CA ALA A 4 -4.41 -7.29 9.45
C ALA A 4 -5.06 -8.12 8.32
N GLY A 5 -6.07 -7.54 7.69
CA GLY A 5 -6.53 -7.96 6.38
C GLY A 5 -5.49 -7.67 5.32
N ASP A 6 -5.64 -8.24 4.12
CA ASP A 6 -4.75 -7.94 3.00
C ASP A 6 -4.70 -6.42 2.75
N LEU A 7 -3.57 -5.81 3.09
CA LEU A 7 -3.31 -4.40 2.88
C LEU A 7 -3.30 -4.12 1.37
N LEU A 8 -4.21 -3.26 0.91
CA LEU A 8 -4.33 -2.89 -0.50
C LEU A 8 -3.19 -2.00 -0.98
N HIS A 9 -2.71 -1.13 -0.09
CA HIS A 9 -1.71 -0.13 -0.37
C HIS A 9 -0.99 0.29 0.92
N ALA A 10 0.21 0.82 0.76
CA ALA A 10 1.01 1.46 1.80
C ALA A 10 1.97 2.44 1.15
N ARG A 11 2.36 3.50 1.87
CA ARG A 11 3.58 4.25 1.54
C ARG A 11 4.66 3.90 2.56
N ILE A 12 5.85 3.58 2.07
CA ILE A 12 7.01 3.28 2.90
C ILE A 12 8.09 4.30 2.53
N ASP A 13 8.32 5.24 3.43
CA ASP A 13 9.37 6.23 3.25
C ASP A 13 10.70 5.66 3.76
N MET A 14 11.73 5.72 2.92
CA MET A 14 13.03 5.11 3.20
C MET A 14 14.18 6.10 3.02
N ILE A 15 15.22 5.94 3.82
CA ILE A 15 16.51 6.63 3.69
C ILE A 15 17.64 5.62 3.59
N ARG A 16 18.85 6.07 3.24
CA ARG A 16 20.06 5.24 3.34
C ARG A 16 20.79 5.55 4.64
N ASP A 17 21.30 4.53 5.31
CA ASP A 17 22.18 4.70 6.47
C ASP A 17 23.62 5.04 6.07
N GLN A 18 24.53 5.06 7.06
CA GLN A 18 25.94 5.37 6.85
C GLN A 18 26.67 4.34 5.97
N ALA A 19 26.18 3.11 5.90
CA ALA A 19 26.69 2.07 5.01
C ALA A 19 26.01 2.11 3.62
N GLY A 20 25.04 3.01 3.42
CA GLY A 20 24.26 3.12 2.18
C GLY A 20 23.05 2.19 2.13
N GLU A 21 22.77 1.44 3.19
CA GLU A 21 21.70 0.44 3.26
C GLU A 21 20.34 1.11 3.49
N PRO A 22 19.27 0.66 2.81
CA PRO A 22 17.94 1.26 2.96
C PRO A 22 17.36 0.98 4.35
N ARG A 23 16.83 2.02 4.99
CA ARG A 23 16.17 2.00 6.31
C ARG A 23 14.80 2.64 6.20
N ILE A 24 13.81 2.05 6.86
CA ILE A 24 12.45 2.60 6.94
C ILE A 24 12.44 3.78 7.90
N VAL A 25 11.82 4.87 7.48
CA VAL A 25 11.52 6.05 8.31
C VAL A 25 10.09 6.01 8.78
N GLU A 26 9.15 5.71 7.86
CA GLU A 26 7.73 5.78 8.12
C GLU A 26 6.95 4.75 7.30
N VAL A 27 5.80 4.31 7.84
CA VAL A 27 4.82 3.50 7.13
C VAL A 27 3.44 4.12 7.32
N GLU A 28 2.84 4.57 6.22
CA GLU A 28 1.47 5.09 6.19
C GLU A 28 0.51 4.06 5.55
N LEU A 29 -0.54 3.69 6.27
CA LEU A 29 -1.49 2.62 5.85
C LEU A 29 -2.93 3.10 5.63
N ILE A 30 -3.31 4.26 6.19
CA ILE A 30 -4.72 4.69 6.22
C ILE A 30 -4.98 5.76 5.18
N GLU A 31 -4.19 6.83 5.19
CA GLU A 31 -4.39 8.01 4.33
C GLU A 31 -3.10 8.49 3.67
N PRO A 32 -2.34 7.62 2.98
CA PRO A 32 -1.10 8.04 2.37
C PRO A 32 -1.30 8.90 1.13
N PHE A 33 -0.43 9.89 0.95
CA PHE A 33 -0.27 10.53 -0.34
C PHE A 33 0.54 9.62 -1.27
N LEU A 34 -0.14 8.97 -2.23
CA LEU A 34 0.43 7.89 -3.07
C LEU A 34 1.17 8.33 -4.32
N TYR A 35 1.29 9.64 -4.60
CA TYR A 35 2.06 10.16 -5.73
C TYR A 35 1.67 9.55 -7.10
N LEU A 36 0.38 9.31 -7.34
CA LEU A 36 -0.11 8.60 -8.52
C LEU A 36 0.29 9.26 -9.85
N GLN A 37 0.52 10.57 -9.86
CA GLN A 37 0.92 11.33 -11.05
C GLN A 37 2.37 11.07 -11.52
N TYR A 38 3.18 10.36 -10.74
CA TYR A 38 4.58 10.10 -11.05
C TYR A 38 4.81 8.80 -11.84
N ASP A 39 3.76 8.00 -12.05
CA ASP A 39 3.78 6.80 -12.89
C ASP A 39 2.41 6.64 -13.55
N ASP A 40 2.39 6.66 -14.89
CA ASP A 40 1.17 6.59 -15.71
C ASP A 40 0.27 5.38 -15.39
N LYS A 41 0.83 4.31 -14.82
CA LYS A 41 0.11 3.08 -14.45
C LYS A 41 -0.27 3.01 -12.97
N ALA A 42 0.15 3.97 -12.13
CA ALA A 42 -0.08 3.91 -10.69
C ALA A 42 -1.57 3.92 -10.34
N ALA A 43 -2.37 4.78 -10.99
CA ALA A 43 -3.81 4.85 -10.78
C ALA A 43 -4.51 3.52 -11.17
N GLU A 44 -4.08 2.89 -12.26
CA GLU A 44 -4.61 1.60 -12.70
C GLU A 44 -4.33 0.49 -11.70
N ARG A 45 -3.10 0.44 -11.14
CA ARG A 45 -2.74 -0.55 -10.12
C ARG A 45 -3.57 -0.39 -8.84
N LEU A 46 -3.79 0.84 -8.39
CA LEU A 46 -4.64 1.11 -7.23
C LEU A 46 -6.09 0.67 -7.49
N ALA A 47 -6.65 1.02 -8.65
CA ALA A 47 -7.99 0.61 -9.04
C ALA A 47 -8.13 -0.92 -9.12
N HIS A 48 -7.12 -1.60 -9.67
CA HIS A 48 -7.06 -3.06 -9.70
C HIS A 48 -7.08 -3.66 -8.30
N ALA A 49 -6.23 -3.17 -7.38
CA ALA A 49 -6.17 -3.66 -6.00
C ALA A 49 -7.53 -3.52 -5.29
N VAL A 50 -8.19 -2.36 -5.42
CA VAL A 50 -9.54 -2.13 -4.88
C VAL A 50 -10.55 -3.11 -5.48
N ASN A 51 -10.54 -3.29 -6.81
CA ASN A 51 -11.44 -4.23 -7.48
C ASN A 51 -11.21 -5.68 -7.03
N SER A 52 -9.96 -6.09 -6.81
CA SER A 52 -9.62 -7.41 -6.27
C SER A 52 -10.15 -7.60 -4.84
N LEU A 53 -10.18 -6.56 -4.01
CA LEU A 53 -10.81 -6.65 -2.68
C LEU A 53 -12.34 -6.82 -2.79
N LEU A 54 -12.99 -6.10 -3.71
CA LEU A 54 -14.45 -6.15 -3.85
C LEU A 54 -14.96 -7.45 -4.45
N THR A 55 -14.16 -8.08 -5.31
CA THR A 55 -14.52 -9.33 -6.01
C THR A 55 -14.08 -10.59 -5.27
N ARG A 56 -13.39 -10.45 -4.13
CA ARG A 56 -13.03 -11.59 -3.29
C ARG A 56 -14.27 -12.26 -2.70
N PRO A 57 -14.34 -13.61 -2.70
CA PRO A 57 -15.40 -14.34 -2.02
C PRO A 57 -15.49 -13.91 -0.55
N THR A 58 -16.71 -13.72 -0.03
CA THR A 58 -16.98 -13.21 1.33
C THR A 58 -16.36 -14.04 2.44
N THR A 59 -16.01 -15.30 2.19
CA THR A 59 -15.33 -16.20 3.14
C THR A 59 -13.86 -15.80 3.38
N ASP A 60 -13.28 -14.97 2.52
CA ASP A 60 -11.86 -14.59 2.50
C ASP A 60 -11.66 -13.07 2.76
N ARG A 61 -12.71 -12.38 3.20
CA ARG A 61 -12.66 -10.95 3.51
C ARG A 61 -12.36 -10.76 5.00
N PRO A 62 -11.30 -10.01 5.36
CA PRO A 62 -11.01 -9.68 6.76
C PRO A 62 -12.18 -8.90 7.36
N LEU A 63 -12.50 -9.22 8.63
CA LEU A 63 -13.61 -8.67 9.43
C LEU A 63 -13.60 -7.14 9.52
#